data_AF-A0A418FU72-F1
#
_entry.id   AF-A0A418FU72-F1
#
_cell.length_a   1.000
_cell.length_b   1.000
_cell.length_c   1.000
_cell.angle_alpha   90.00
_cell.angle_beta   90.00
_cell.angle_gamma   90.00
#
_symmetry.space_group_name_H-M   'P 1'
#
loop_
_entity.id
_entity.type
_entity.pdbx_description
1 polymer ?
#
loop_
_entity_poly.entity_id
_entity_poly.type
_entity_poly.pdbx_seq_one_letter_code
_entity_poly.pdbx_strand_id
1 'polypeptide(L)'
;MNRKFKWKVDSEKHVVVWNFERRGWQKTEGSDWNIYWANKQSIKSMFNPENGVRLTDGQYVNHFPNHYELTRKDLMVKNIKRYKSLLLKEAEKDPALVEKLDFIPVTYTLPGDYSLFVEEFRRNPNVMWIMKPCSKAQGKGIFIINKLSQIKKWANAKAVEGYVVSRYIETPLLIGGKKFDLRMYVLVTSYRPLQVIKTHLS
;
A
#
# COMPACT_ATOMS: atom_id res chain seq x y z
N MET A 1 -38.05 -10.99 -15.86
CA MET A 1 -37.32 -9.86 -16.47
C MET A 1 -35.85 -9.96 -16.07
N ASN A 2 -34.92 -9.93 -17.03
CA ASN A 2 -33.50 -9.98 -16.73
C ASN A 2 -33.05 -8.62 -16.18
N ARG A 3 -32.86 -8.50 -14.86
CA ARG A 3 -32.43 -7.24 -14.22
C ARG A 3 -31.04 -6.86 -14.75
N LYS A 4 -30.93 -5.73 -15.42
CA LYS A 4 -29.64 -5.22 -15.90
C LYS A 4 -28.72 -4.95 -14.71
N PHE A 5 -27.47 -5.39 -14.80
CA PHE A 5 -26.45 -5.12 -13.79
C PHE A 5 -26.13 -3.61 -13.77
N LYS A 6 -26.12 -3.01 -12.57
CA LYS A 6 -25.99 -1.57 -12.38
C LYS A 6 -24.63 -1.20 -11.76
N TRP A 7 -24.04 -0.11 -12.23
CA TRP A 7 -22.76 0.40 -11.73
C TRP A 7 -22.82 1.87 -11.31
N LYS A 8 -22.02 2.22 -10.31
CA LYS A 8 -21.85 3.57 -9.77
C LYS A 8 -20.37 3.89 -9.63
N VAL A 9 -19.96 5.14 -9.85
CA VAL A 9 -18.57 5.61 -9.68
C VAL A 9 -18.55 6.98 -9.02
N ASP A 10 -17.50 7.29 -8.25
CA ASP A 10 -17.32 8.64 -7.68
C ASP A 10 -16.69 9.64 -8.65
N SER A 11 -15.91 9.13 -9.61
CA SER A 11 -15.24 9.94 -10.61
C SER A 11 -15.13 9.17 -11.90
N GLU A 12 -15.15 9.91 -13.02
CA GLU A 12 -15.04 9.33 -14.34
C GLU A 12 -13.62 8.80 -14.57
N LYS A 13 -13.42 7.53 -14.21
CA LYS A 13 -12.22 6.78 -14.56
C LYS A 13 -12.45 6.15 -15.92
N HIS A 14 -12.02 6.83 -16.99
CA HIS A 14 -12.31 6.46 -18.38
C HIS A 14 -12.18 4.97 -18.67
N VAL A 15 -11.10 4.30 -18.24
CA VAL A 15 -10.91 2.86 -18.49
C VAL A 15 -11.95 1.99 -17.77
N VAL A 16 -12.33 2.34 -16.54
CA VAL A 16 -13.30 1.58 -15.75
C VAL A 16 -14.72 1.79 -16.29
N VAL A 17 -15.08 3.05 -16.54
CA VAL A 17 -16.38 3.44 -17.12
C VAL A 17 -16.57 2.77 -18.48
N TRP A 18 -15.60 2.90 -19.38
CA TRP A 18 -15.64 2.27 -20.70
C TRP A 18 -15.78 0.74 -20.61
N ASN A 19 -15.14 0.11 -19.64
CA ASN A 19 -15.28 -1.32 -19.40
C ASN A 19 -16.70 -1.70 -18.98
N PHE A 20 -17.36 -0.91 -18.13
CA PHE A 20 -18.73 -1.15 -17.72
C PHE A 20 -19.71 -0.93 -18.88
N GLU A 21 -19.52 0.13 -19.67
CA GLU A 21 -20.33 0.43 -20.85
C GLU A 21 -20.22 -0.66 -21.91
N ARG A 22 -19.01 -1.16 -22.21
CA ARG A 22 -18.80 -2.27 -23.15
C ARG A 22 -19.46 -3.58 -22.72
N ARG A 23 -19.71 -3.76 -21.43
CA ARG A 23 -20.45 -4.93 -20.89
C ARG A 23 -21.97 -4.73 -20.93
N GLY A 24 -22.46 -3.58 -21.41
CA GLY A 24 -23.88 -3.25 -21.42
C GLY A 24 -24.47 -3.00 -20.03
N TRP A 25 -23.62 -2.73 -19.02
CA TRP A 25 -24.08 -2.44 -17.67
C TRP A 25 -24.64 -1.02 -17.57
N GLN A 26 -25.64 -0.84 -16.71
CA GLN A 26 -26.37 0.42 -16.59
C GLN A 26 -25.77 1.33 -15.52
N LYS A 27 -25.42 2.58 -15.88
CA LYS A 27 -25.02 3.61 -14.91
C LYS A 27 -26.19 3.96 -14.00
N THR A 28 -25.93 4.20 -12.72
CA THR A 28 -26.93 4.67 -11.74
C THR A 28 -26.30 5.64 -10.76
N GLU A 29 -27.06 6.66 -10.36
CA GLU A 29 -26.69 7.58 -9.28
C GLU A 29 -27.38 7.22 -7.96
N GLY A 30 -28.42 6.38 -8.01
CA GLY A 30 -29.24 5.99 -6.87
C GLY A 30 -28.57 5.01 -5.90
N SER A 31 -29.37 4.50 -4.97
CA SER A 31 -28.98 3.46 -4.01
C SER A 31 -29.06 2.04 -4.57
N ASP A 32 -29.79 1.84 -5.67
CA ASP A 32 -29.89 0.56 -6.37
C ASP A 32 -28.74 0.40 -7.37
N TRP A 33 -27.65 -0.24 -6.92
CA TRP A 33 -26.45 -0.56 -7.70
C TRP A 33 -25.95 -1.96 -7.33
N ASN A 34 -25.20 -2.59 -8.25
CA ASN A 34 -24.52 -3.86 -8.00
C ASN A 34 -23.03 -3.67 -7.74
N ILE A 35 -22.37 -2.79 -8.48
CA ILE A 35 -20.98 -2.42 -8.21
C ILE A 35 -20.84 -0.92 -8.02
N TYR A 36 -20.15 -0.52 -6.96
CA TYR A 36 -19.75 0.86 -6.73
C TYR A 36 -18.23 0.97 -6.72
N TRP A 37 -17.70 1.54 -7.80
CA TRP A 37 -16.29 1.89 -7.91
C TRP A 37 -16.00 3.21 -7.20
N ALA A 38 -15.86 3.11 -5.89
CA ALA A 38 -15.71 4.23 -4.98
C ALA A 38 -14.24 4.67 -4.82
N ASN A 39 -14.06 5.94 -4.47
CA ASN A 39 -12.82 6.52 -4.00
C ASN A 39 -12.61 6.20 -2.51
N LYS A 40 -11.42 6.50 -2.00
CA LYS A 40 -11.05 6.15 -0.61
C LYS A 40 -11.92 6.83 0.45
N GLN A 41 -12.39 8.05 0.19
CA GLN A 41 -13.21 8.81 1.12
C GLN A 41 -14.61 8.20 1.24
N SER A 42 -15.22 7.87 0.11
CA SER A 42 -16.52 7.18 0.06
C SER A 42 -16.46 5.82 0.73
N ILE A 43 -15.40 5.03 0.47
CA ILE A 43 -15.17 3.75 1.16
C ILE A 43 -15.06 3.93 2.68
N LYS A 44 -14.28 4.92 3.13
CA LYS A 44 -14.14 5.20 4.57
C LYS A 44 -15.48 5.58 5.20
N SER A 45 -16.26 6.41 4.52
CA SER A 45 -17.59 6.81 4.97
C SER A 45 -18.54 5.61 5.04
N MET A 46 -18.53 4.75 4.01
CA MET A 46 -19.40 3.59 3.90
C MET A 46 -19.15 2.54 5.00
N PHE A 47 -17.89 2.32 5.36
CA PHE A 47 -17.53 1.38 6.43
C PHE A 47 -17.43 2.04 7.82
N ASN A 48 -17.78 3.32 7.97
CA ASN A 48 -17.88 3.95 9.29
C ASN A 48 -19.13 3.41 10.01
N PRO A 49 -19.00 2.73 11.17
CA PRO A 49 -20.16 2.21 11.90
C PRO A 49 -21.20 3.28 12.26
N GLU A 50 -20.76 4.52 12.49
CA GLU A 50 -21.63 5.64 12.86
C GLU A 50 -22.61 6.04 11.74
N ASN A 51 -22.26 5.78 10.49
CA ASN A 51 -23.11 6.12 9.34
C ASN A 51 -24.22 5.09 9.08
N GLY A 52 -24.18 3.94 9.77
CA GLY A 52 -25.21 2.90 9.64
C GLY A 52 -25.31 2.21 8.27
N VAL A 53 -24.41 2.52 7.32
CA VAL A 53 -24.44 1.95 5.97
C VAL A 53 -24.02 0.48 6.02
N ARG A 54 -24.83 -0.39 5.43
CA ARG A 54 -24.52 -1.81 5.25
C ARG A 54 -24.73 -2.20 3.80
N LEU A 55 -23.77 -2.93 3.26
CA LEU A 55 -23.89 -3.53 1.94
C LEU A 55 -24.90 -4.67 1.98
N THR A 56 -25.76 -4.75 0.98
CA THR A 56 -26.68 -5.87 0.79
C THR A 56 -26.08 -6.94 -0.12
N ASP A 57 -26.67 -8.12 -0.12
CA ASP A 57 -26.24 -9.20 -1.02
C ASP A 57 -26.33 -8.75 -2.48
N GLY A 58 -25.25 -8.99 -3.24
CA GLY A 58 -25.11 -8.55 -4.63
C GLY A 58 -24.59 -7.12 -4.80
N GLN A 59 -24.21 -6.43 -3.71
CA GLN A 59 -23.47 -5.18 -3.73
C GLN A 59 -21.96 -5.38 -3.52
N TYR A 60 -21.17 -4.84 -4.44
CA TYR A 60 -19.72 -4.96 -4.46
C TYR A 60 -19.05 -3.59 -4.49
N VAL A 61 -17.95 -3.47 -3.74
CA VAL A 61 -17.10 -2.28 -3.74
C VAL A 61 -15.65 -2.64 -4.02
N ASN A 62 -14.88 -1.72 -4.59
CA ASN A 62 -13.52 -1.95 -5.06
C ASN A 62 -12.43 -1.83 -3.97
N HIS A 63 -12.82 -1.75 -2.70
CA HIS A 63 -11.89 -1.66 -1.56
C HIS A 63 -12.43 -2.40 -0.35
N PHE A 64 -11.56 -3.12 0.35
CA PHE A 64 -11.87 -3.65 1.67
C PHE A 64 -11.79 -2.56 2.75
N PRO A 65 -12.51 -2.74 3.88
CA PRO A 65 -12.32 -1.91 5.06
C PRO A 65 -10.84 -1.97 5.49
N ASN A 66 -10.33 -0.84 5.99
CA ASN A 66 -8.94 -0.71 6.45
C ASN A 66 -7.86 -1.03 5.39
N HIS A 67 -8.16 -0.92 4.08
CA HIS A 67 -7.18 -1.13 3.00
C HIS A 67 -5.88 -0.30 3.14
N TYR A 68 -5.91 0.78 3.92
CA TYR A 68 -4.75 1.63 4.20
C TYR A 68 -3.66 0.92 5.02
N GLU A 69 -3.97 -0.14 5.77
CA GLU A 69 -3.01 -0.96 6.52
C GLU A 69 -1.94 -1.59 5.63
N LEU A 70 -2.31 -1.89 4.37
CA LEU A 70 -1.41 -2.45 3.36
C LEU A 70 -0.99 -1.45 2.28
N THR A 71 -1.57 -0.24 2.25
CA THR A 71 -1.28 0.73 1.17
C THR A 71 -0.61 2.02 1.65
N ARG A 72 -0.61 2.31 2.95
CA ARG A 72 0.23 3.35 3.55
C ARG A 72 1.58 2.76 3.97
N LYS A 73 2.66 3.49 3.70
CA LYS A 73 4.02 2.95 3.87
C LYS A 73 4.38 2.67 5.34
N ASP A 74 4.01 3.58 6.24
CA ASP A 74 4.23 3.44 7.69
C ASP A 74 3.49 2.25 8.27
N LEU A 75 2.21 2.08 7.91
CA LEU A 75 1.40 0.96 8.38
C LEU A 75 1.87 -0.36 7.80
N MET A 76 2.23 -0.39 6.51
CA MET A 76 2.83 -1.57 5.89
C MET A 76 4.10 -2.00 6.64
N VAL A 77 5.02 -1.07 6.91
CA VAL A 77 6.25 -1.35 7.68
C VAL A 77 5.92 -1.87 9.07
N LYS A 78 4.98 -1.24 9.79
CA LYS A 78 4.54 -1.67 11.12
C LYS A 78 3.97 -3.09 11.09
N ASN A 79 3.12 -3.39 10.12
CA ASN A 79 2.48 -4.70 9.96
C ASN A 79 3.49 -5.79 9.59
N ILE A 80 4.45 -5.49 8.71
CA ILE A 80 5.57 -6.37 8.38
C ILE A 80 6.43 -6.66 9.61
N LYS A 81 6.82 -5.63 10.38
CA LYS A 81 7.63 -5.80 11.60
C LYS A 81 6.89 -6.68 12.62
N ARG A 82 5.58 -6.45 12.80
CA ARG A 82 4.73 -7.28 13.65
C ARG A 82 4.69 -8.73 13.16
N TYR A 83 4.48 -8.95 11.86
CA TYR A 83 4.45 -10.28 11.27
C TYR A 83 5.79 -11.01 11.43
N LYS A 84 6.91 -10.32 11.18
CA LYS A 84 8.26 -10.86 11.42
C LYS A 84 8.46 -11.27 12.88
N SER A 85 8.03 -10.46 13.83
CA SER A 85 8.12 -10.79 15.26
C SER A 85 7.28 -12.01 15.64
N LEU A 86 6.10 -12.19 15.04
CA LEU A 86 5.29 -13.39 15.24
C LEU A 86 5.98 -14.62 14.65
N LEU A 87 6.49 -14.54 13.42
CA LEU A 87 7.24 -15.63 12.80
C LEU A 87 8.48 -16.01 13.59
N LEU A 88 9.23 -15.04 14.13
CA LEU A 88 10.40 -15.32 14.96
C LEU A 88 10.06 -16.08 16.25
N LYS A 89 8.87 -15.85 16.83
CA LYS A 89 8.39 -16.64 17.97
C LYS A 89 8.00 -18.06 17.58
N GLU A 90 7.58 -18.26 16.33
CA GLU A 90 7.25 -19.58 15.77
C GLU A 90 8.47 -20.29 15.16
N ALA A 91 9.57 -19.55 14.91
CA ALA A 91 10.77 -20.03 14.25
C ALA A 91 11.55 -21.09 15.04
N GLU A 92 11.25 -21.28 16.33
CA GLU A 92 11.72 -22.45 17.09
C GLU A 92 11.29 -23.77 16.42
N LYS A 93 10.23 -23.75 15.60
CA LYS A 93 9.69 -24.93 14.89
C LYS A 93 10.10 -25.02 13.43
N ASP A 94 10.40 -23.89 12.78
CA ASP A 94 10.84 -23.85 11.38
C ASP A 94 11.66 -22.56 11.09
N PRO A 95 12.99 -22.63 11.17
CA PRO A 95 13.88 -21.51 10.88
C PRO A 95 13.73 -20.95 9.45
N ALA A 96 13.29 -21.76 8.48
CA ALA A 96 13.12 -21.33 7.09
C ALA A 96 11.97 -20.32 6.91
N LEU A 97 11.08 -20.18 7.90
CA LEU A 97 10.02 -19.16 7.90
C LEU A 97 10.58 -17.73 7.97
N VAL A 98 11.74 -17.54 8.60
CA VAL A 98 12.35 -16.22 8.78
C VAL A 98 13.03 -15.75 7.48
N GLU A 99 13.66 -16.67 6.75
CA GLU A 99 14.29 -16.39 5.45
C GLU A 99 13.28 -15.87 4.42
N LYS A 100 12.02 -16.32 4.50
CA LYS A 100 10.94 -15.87 3.61
C LYS A 100 10.64 -14.37 3.70
N LEU A 101 11.13 -13.66 4.72
CA LEU A 101 10.95 -12.21 4.87
C LEU A 101 12.19 -11.37 4.49
N ASP A 102 13.24 -11.98 3.93
CA ASP A 102 14.46 -11.28 3.54
C ASP A 102 14.31 -10.40 2.27
N PHE A 103 13.11 -10.37 1.69
CA PHE A 103 12.81 -9.49 0.55
C PHE A 103 12.55 -8.02 0.94
N ILE A 104 12.54 -7.69 2.23
CA ILE A 104 12.18 -6.36 2.74
C ILE A 104 13.44 -5.66 3.25
N PRO A 105 13.88 -4.55 2.62
CA PRO A 105 15.06 -3.83 3.07
C PRO A 105 14.89 -3.31 4.50
N VAL A 106 16.00 -3.15 5.22
CA VAL A 106 16.02 -2.53 6.55
C VAL A 106 15.30 -1.18 6.49
N THR A 107 14.28 -1.01 7.31
CA THR A 107 13.34 0.12 7.21
C THR A 107 12.91 0.65 8.57
N TYR A 108 12.83 1.97 8.68
CA TYR A 108 12.49 2.74 9.87
C TYR A 108 11.38 3.75 9.57
N THR A 109 10.52 4.01 10.55
CA THR A 109 9.43 5.00 10.44
C THR A 109 9.75 6.21 11.31
N LEU A 110 9.99 7.37 10.71
CA LEU A 110 10.27 8.62 11.40
C LEU A 110 9.00 9.43 11.68
N PRO A 111 8.94 10.16 12.81
CA PRO A 111 10.02 10.36 13.79
C PRO A 111 10.20 9.22 14.81
N GLY A 112 9.28 8.24 14.89
CA GLY A 112 9.26 7.22 15.94
C GLY A 112 10.55 6.39 16.07
N ASP A 113 11.16 6.01 14.95
CA ASP A 113 12.36 5.18 14.89
C ASP A 113 13.66 6.02 14.72
N TYR A 114 13.64 7.34 14.99
CA TYR A 114 14.77 8.21 14.66
C TYR A 114 16.09 7.78 15.31
N SER A 115 16.09 7.49 16.62
CA SER A 115 17.30 7.07 17.33
C SER A 115 17.87 5.77 16.79
N LEU A 116 17.02 4.78 16.52
CA LEU A 116 17.41 3.49 15.94
C LEU A 116 18.01 3.66 14.54
N PHE A 117 17.40 4.52 13.73
CA PHE A 117 17.91 4.85 12.41
C PHE A 117 19.28 5.54 12.48
N VAL A 118 19.49 6.49 13.40
CA VAL A 118 20.77 7.19 13.56
C VAL A 118 21.88 6.22 13.99
N GLU A 119 21.58 5.28 14.88
CA GLU A 119 22.50 4.23 15.30
C GLU A 119 22.91 3.35 14.11
N GLU A 120 21.93 2.84 13.36
CA GLU A 120 22.19 2.00 12.18
C GLU A 120 23.00 2.75 11.10
N PHE A 121 22.68 4.02 10.87
CA PHE A 121 23.41 4.86 9.93
C PHE A 121 24.88 5.01 10.34
N ARG A 122 25.16 5.23 11.64
CA ARG A 122 26.54 5.36 12.15
C ARG A 122 27.32 4.06 12.04
N ARG A 123 26.65 2.92 12.20
CA ARG A 123 27.25 1.59 12.01
C ARG A 123 27.62 1.35 10.54
N ASN A 124 26.81 1.86 9.62
CA ASN A 124 26.93 1.64 8.18
C ASN A 124 26.96 2.97 7.38
N PRO A 125 28.00 3.82 7.53
CA PRO A 125 27.99 5.19 7.03
C PRO A 125 28.05 5.31 5.49
N ASN A 126 28.49 4.26 4.80
CA ASN A 126 28.60 4.23 3.34
C ASN A 126 27.31 3.76 2.65
N VAL A 127 26.32 3.29 3.41
CA VAL A 127 25.06 2.79 2.86
C VAL A 127 24.18 3.97 2.44
N MET A 128 23.61 3.89 1.24
CA MET A 128 22.60 4.84 0.79
C MET A 128 21.22 4.50 1.35
N TRP A 129 20.44 5.52 1.66
CA TRP A 129 19.08 5.36 2.18
C TRP A 129 18.09 6.16 1.33
N ILE A 130 16.87 5.65 1.18
CA ILE A 130 15.78 6.34 0.51
C ILE A 130 14.71 6.75 1.51
N MET A 131 14.41 8.05 1.53
CA MET A 131 13.36 8.64 2.35
C MET A 131 12.11 8.84 1.51
N LYS A 132 10.96 8.39 2.01
CA LYS A 132 9.66 8.52 1.34
C LYS A 132 8.61 9.03 2.33
N PRO A 133 7.76 10.02 1.98
CA PRO A 133 6.68 10.43 2.86
C PRO A 133 5.64 9.30 3.03
N CYS A 134 5.10 9.15 4.23
CA CYS A 134 4.19 8.05 4.57
C CYS A 134 2.92 8.04 3.70
N SER A 135 2.32 9.22 3.50
CA SER A 135 0.99 9.38 2.90
C SER A 135 0.99 9.94 1.48
N LYS A 136 2.15 10.25 0.89
CA LYS A 136 2.26 10.77 -0.48
C LYS A 136 2.55 9.68 -1.52
N ALA A 137 2.25 9.96 -2.78
CA ALA A 137 2.47 9.09 -3.93
C ALA A 137 3.18 9.83 -5.07
N GLN A 138 3.41 9.16 -6.20
CA GLN A 138 3.98 9.74 -7.44
C GLN A 138 5.41 10.30 -7.31
N GLY A 139 6.22 9.76 -6.39
CA GLY A 139 7.60 10.21 -6.22
C GLY A 139 7.78 11.55 -5.51
N LYS A 140 6.68 12.27 -5.21
CA LYS A 140 6.75 13.58 -4.55
C LYS A 140 7.31 13.46 -3.13
N GLY A 141 8.37 14.23 -2.86
CA GLY A 141 9.06 14.23 -1.56
C GLY A 141 9.96 13.02 -1.33
N ILE A 142 10.26 12.22 -2.35
CA ILE A 142 11.25 11.15 -2.24
C ILE A 142 12.65 11.73 -2.43
N PHE A 143 13.58 11.36 -1.55
CA PHE A 143 14.98 11.73 -1.71
C PHE A 143 15.91 10.62 -1.21
N ILE A 144 17.10 10.55 -1.80
CA ILE A 144 18.17 9.64 -1.37
C ILE A 144 19.11 10.43 -0.47
N ILE A 145 19.54 9.80 0.63
CA ILE A 145 20.49 10.37 1.56
C ILE A 145 21.69 9.44 1.75
N ASN A 146 22.84 10.07 1.97
CA ASN A 146 24.08 9.42 2.35
C ASN A 146 24.81 10.21 3.45
N LYS A 147 24.17 11.24 4.03
CA LYS A 147 24.69 12.01 5.17
C LYS A 147 23.58 12.32 6.16
N LEU A 148 23.83 12.10 7.45
CA LEU A 148 22.85 12.41 8.53
C LEU A 148 22.42 13.88 8.55
N SER A 149 23.27 14.80 8.12
CA SER A 149 22.95 16.24 8.07
C SER A 149 21.76 16.55 7.14
N GLN A 150 21.48 15.69 6.14
CA GLN A 150 20.33 15.84 5.26
C GLN A 150 19.00 15.60 6.00
N ILE A 151 19.00 14.76 7.03
CA ILE A 151 17.81 14.46 7.84
C ILE A 151 17.55 15.54 8.89
N LYS A 152 18.61 16.12 9.47
CA LYS A 152 18.46 17.23 10.42
C LYS A 152 17.62 18.37 9.83
N LYS A 153 17.76 18.62 8.52
CA LYS A 153 16.92 19.59 7.79
C LYS A 153 15.42 19.22 7.79
N TRP A 154 15.10 17.93 7.63
CA TRP A 154 13.72 17.42 7.75
C TRP A 154 13.21 17.51 9.19
N ALA A 155 14.04 17.14 10.18
CA ALA A 155 13.66 17.13 11.59
C ALA A 155 13.37 18.54 12.14
N ASN A 156 14.04 19.56 11.60
CA ASN A 156 13.87 20.96 12.01
C ASN A 156 12.70 21.67 11.29
N ALA A 157 11.90 20.98 10.49
CA ALA A 157 10.74 21.57 9.82
C ALA A 157 9.62 21.88 10.84
N LYS A 158 8.93 23.02 10.67
CA LYS A 158 7.83 23.48 11.56
C LYS A 158 6.72 22.45 11.78
N ALA A 159 6.50 21.57 10.81
CA ALA A 159 5.65 20.39 10.93
C ALA A 159 6.44 19.18 10.42
N VAL A 160 6.76 18.26 11.34
CA VAL A 160 7.52 17.04 10.99
C VAL A 160 6.58 16.09 10.26
N GLU A 161 6.62 16.12 8.93
CA GLU A 161 5.92 15.14 8.09
C GLU A 161 6.48 13.73 8.37
N GLY A 162 5.61 12.73 8.54
CA GLY A 162 6.05 11.35 8.74
C GLY A 162 6.72 10.76 7.50
N TYR A 163 7.86 10.09 7.71
CA TYR A 163 8.64 9.45 6.64
C TYR A 163 8.95 8.00 6.95
N VAL A 164 9.05 7.20 5.90
CA VAL A 164 9.68 5.89 5.92
C VAL A 164 11.07 6.02 5.32
N VAL A 165 12.08 5.55 6.04
CA VAL A 165 13.48 5.50 5.61
C VAL A 165 13.89 4.07 5.45
N SER A 166 14.37 3.71 4.27
CA SER A 166 14.70 2.34 3.90
C SER A 166 16.06 2.28 3.25
N ARG A 167 16.82 1.20 3.47
CA ARG A 167 18.09 0.98 2.77
C ARG A 167 17.86 0.99 1.27
N TYR A 168 18.65 1.77 0.54
CA TYR A 168 18.55 1.86 -0.91
C TYR A 168 19.18 0.61 -1.54
N ILE A 169 18.52 0.04 -2.55
CA ILE A 169 19.05 -1.09 -3.32
C ILE A 169 20.01 -0.52 -4.37
N GLU A 170 21.31 -0.67 -4.11
CA GLU A 170 22.40 -0.07 -4.88
C GLU A 170 22.70 -0.83 -6.17
N THR A 171 22.49 -2.15 -6.17
CA THR A 171 22.71 -3.06 -7.31
C THR A 171 21.39 -3.61 -7.85
N PRO A 172 20.48 -2.77 -8.38
CA PRO A 172 19.25 -3.27 -8.97
C PRO A 172 19.53 -4.02 -10.28
N LEU A 173 18.64 -4.93 -10.66
CA LEU A 173 18.61 -5.47 -12.01
C LEU A 173 18.43 -4.32 -13.03
N LEU A 174 19.23 -4.33 -14.08
CA LEU A 174 19.21 -3.32 -15.14
C LEU A 174 18.76 -3.94 -16.47
N ILE A 175 17.94 -3.22 -17.23
CA ILE A 175 17.62 -3.55 -18.62
C ILE A 175 18.15 -2.41 -19.48
N GLY A 176 19.06 -2.71 -20.41
CA GLY A 176 19.74 -1.69 -21.22
C GLY A 176 20.46 -0.62 -20.39
N GLY A 177 21.05 -1.01 -19.25
CA GLY A 177 21.74 -0.10 -18.33
C GLY A 177 20.82 0.80 -17.49
N LYS A 178 19.50 0.63 -17.57
CA LYS A 178 18.53 1.44 -16.82
C LYS A 178 17.83 0.63 -15.74
N LYS A 179 17.68 1.24 -14.56
CA LYS A 179 16.87 0.73 -13.46
C LYS A 179 15.38 0.78 -13.84
N PHE A 180 14.63 -0.24 -13.44
CA PHE A 180 13.17 -0.31 -13.58
C PHE A 180 12.51 -0.82 -12.30
N ASP A 181 11.19 -0.67 -12.22
CA ASP A 181 10.36 -1.32 -11.20
C ASP A 181 9.30 -2.22 -11.86
N LEU A 182 8.91 -3.28 -11.15
CA LEU A 182 7.84 -4.18 -11.60
C LEU A 182 6.52 -3.77 -10.97
N ARG A 183 5.51 -3.48 -11.81
CA ARG A 183 4.12 -3.34 -11.37
C ARG A 183 3.39 -4.67 -11.51
N MET A 184 3.05 -5.29 -10.38
CA MET A 184 2.15 -6.44 -10.34
C MET A 184 0.75 -6.01 -9.92
N TYR A 185 -0.27 -6.54 -10.58
CA TYR A 185 -1.66 -6.38 -10.19
C TYR A 185 -2.17 -7.64 -9.51
N VAL A 186 -2.74 -7.47 -8.33
CA VAL A 186 -3.28 -8.53 -7.50
C VAL A 186 -4.71 -8.14 -7.13
N LEU A 187 -5.66 -9.03 -7.41
CA LEU A 187 -7.06 -8.90 -7.03
C LEU A 187 -7.33 -9.81 -5.83
N VAL A 188 -7.72 -9.21 -4.71
CA VAL A 188 -8.23 -9.94 -3.55
C VAL A 188 -9.76 -9.92 -3.65
N THR A 189 -10.40 -11.09 -3.71
CA THR A 189 -11.87 -11.18 -3.80
C THR A 189 -12.52 -11.51 -2.46
N SER A 190 -11.79 -12.18 -1.57
CA SER A 190 -12.24 -12.47 -0.20
C SER A 190 -11.05 -12.60 0.75
N TYR A 191 -11.28 -12.30 2.04
CA TYR A 191 -10.35 -12.60 3.14
C TYR A 191 -10.81 -13.80 3.98
N ARG A 192 -12.04 -14.30 3.76
CA ARG A 192 -12.63 -15.42 4.50
C ARG A 192 -13.50 -16.28 3.56
N PRO A 193 -12.95 -17.36 2.97
CA PRO A 193 -11.53 -17.70 2.94
C PRO A 193 -10.71 -16.68 2.13
N LEU A 194 -9.39 -16.61 2.35
CA LEU A 194 -8.52 -15.75 1.56
C LEU A 194 -8.49 -16.23 0.10
N GLN A 195 -8.88 -15.34 -0.82
CA GLN A 195 -8.87 -15.58 -2.26
C GLN A 195 -8.12 -14.46 -2.95
N VAL A 196 -7.02 -14.83 -3.64
CA VAL A 196 -6.09 -13.91 -4.28
C VAL A 196 -5.83 -14.36 -5.70
N ILE A 197 -6.07 -13.48 -6.67
CA ILE A 197 -5.85 -13.69 -8.09
C ILE A 197 -4.71 -12.76 -8.52
N LYS A 198 -3.64 -13.33 -9.07
CA LYS A 198 -2.53 -12.59 -9.66
C LYS A 198 -2.72 -12.53 -11.17
N THR A 199 -2.60 -11.35 -11.77
CA THR A 199 -2.60 -11.24 -13.23
C THR A 199 -1.31 -11.82 -13.79
N HIS A 200 -1.40 -12.66 -14.83
CA HIS A 200 -0.23 -13.08 -15.58
C HIS A 200 0.41 -11.85 -16.25
N LEU A 201 1.73 -11.73 -16.12
CA LEU A 201 2.49 -10.79 -16.93
C LEU A 201 2.53 -11.40 -18.34
N SER A 202 1.80 -10.79 -19.26
CA SER A 202 1.92 -11.07 -20.70
C SER A 202 3.25 -10.59 -21.23
#